data_AF-A0A971FYK2-F1
#
_entry.id   AF-A0A971FYK2-F1
#
_cell.length_a   1.000
_cell.length_b   1.000
_cell.length_c   1.000
_cell.angle_alpha   90.00
_cell.angle_beta   90.00
_cell.angle_gamma   90.00
#
_symmetry.space_group_name_H-M   'P 1'
#
loop_
_entity.id
_entity.type
_entity.pdbx_description
1 polymer ?
#
loop_
_entity_poly.entity_id
_entity_poly.type
_entity_poly.pdbx_seq_one_letter_code
_entity_poly.pdbx_strand_id
1 'polypeptide(L)'
;LKEKGAEIISTENWGLKTLAYPIQKKTSGFYQMIEFKAEPEVIAKVELQMRRDERVLRYLTVKNEKYAAAYAEKRRNKKEA
;
A
#
# COMPACT_ATOMS: atom_id res chain seq x y z
N LEU A 1 -2.29 -0.75 -11.64
CA LEU A 1 -2.60 0.61 -11.11
C LEU A 1 -2.58 1.64 -12.24
N LYS A 2 -1.43 1.92 -12.86
CA LYS A 2 -1.34 2.86 -14.01
C LYS A 2 -2.26 2.49 -15.18
N GLU A 3 -2.31 1.22 -15.55
CA GLU A 3 -3.22 0.71 -16.60
C GLU A 3 -4.71 0.90 -16.30
N LYS A 4 -5.06 1.08 -15.03
CA LYS A 4 -6.43 1.31 -14.57
C LYS A 4 -6.71 2.78 -14.27
N GLY A 5 -5.85 3.70 -14.73
CA GLY A 5 -6.01 5.15 -14.55
C GLY A 5 -5.60 5.69 -13.17
N ALA A 6 -4.92 4.90 -12.34
CA ALA A 6 -4.42 5.40 -11.06
C ALA A 6 -3.07 6.11 -11.19
N GLU A 7 -2.97 7.30 -10.61
CA GLU A 7 -1.73 8.07 -10.49
C GLU A 7 -0.95 7.61 -9.25
N ILE A 8 0.29 7.17 -9.43
CA ILE A 8 1.14 6.74 -8.31
C ILE A 8 1.92 7.96 -7.81
N ILE A 9 1.68 8.36 -6.57
CA ILE A 9 2.38 9.48 -5.91
C ILE A 9 3.72 9.00 -5.36
N SER A 10 3.73 7.88 -4.66
CA SER A 10 4.94 7.38 -3.99
C SER A 10 4.91 5.87 -3.83
N THR A 11 6.09 5.26 -3.92
CA THR A 11 6.28 3.82 -3.66
C THR A 11 7.42 3.66 -2.66
N GLU A 12 7.15 2.97 -1.56
CA GLU A 12 8.14 2.62 -0.57
C GLU A 12 8.23 1.11 -0.41
N ASN A 13 9.41 0.58 -0.70
CA ASN A 13 9.72 -0.83 -0.49
C ASN A 13 10.42 -0.97 0.85
N TRP A 14 9.71 -1.53 1.83
CA TRP A 14 10.25 -1.75 3.17
C TRP A 14 11.01 -3.07 3.29
N GLY A 15 10.94 -3.90 2.24
CA GLY A 15 11.66 -5.17 2.17
C GLY A 15 11.12 -6.18 3.16
N LEU A 16 11.96 -7.15 3.50
CA LEU A 16 11.64 -8.23 4.42
C LEU A 16 11.57 -7.68 5.86
N LYS A 17 10.44 -7.91 6.53
CA LYS A 17 10.27 -7.60 7.96
C LYS A 17 9.71 -8.82 8.69
N THR A 18 10.11 -8.96 9.95
CA THR A 18 9.55 -9.95 10.86
C THR A 18 8.16 -9.51 11.32
N LEU A 19 7.20 -10.43 11.27
CA LEU A 19 5.82 -10.21 11.72
C LEU A 19 5.75 -10.28 13.24
N ALA A 20 4.89 -9.46 13.85
CA ALA A 20 4.66 -9.50 15.29
C ALA A 20 4.04 -10.85 15.76
N TYR A 21 3.31 -11.53 14.88
CA TYR A 21 2.75 -12.86 15.10
C TYR A 21 2.67 -13.63 13.77
N PRO A 22 2.69 -14.97 13.79
CA PRO A 22 2.62 -15.77 12.58
C PRO A 22 1.29 -15.59 11.83
N ILE A 23 1.36 -15.34 10.52
CA ILE A 23 0.19 -15.31 9.63
C ILE A 23 0.33 -16.46 8.65
N GLN A 24 -0.66 -17.35 8.58
CA GLN A 24 -0.59 -18.56 7.74
C GLN A 24 0.72 -19.36 7.96
N LYS A 25 1.16 -19.48 9.22
CA LYS A 25 2.43 -20.11 9.64
C LYS A 25 3.72 -19.44 9.13
N LYS A 26 3.64 -18.27 8.49
CA LYS A 26 4.81 -17.47 8.10
C LYS A 26 5.13 -16.45 9.19
N THR A 27 6.41 -16.26 9.49
CA THR A 27 6.92 -15.35 10.53
C THR A 27 7.54 -14.07 9.97
N SER A 28 7.76 -14.00 8.66
CA SER A 28 8.30 -12.84 7.96
C SER A 28 7.51 -12.57 6.68
N GLY A 29 7.57 -11.33 6.19
CA GLY A 29 6.90 -10.92 4.96
C GLY A 29 7.56 -9.70 4.34
N PHE A 30 7.38 -9.54 3.03
CA PHE A 30 7.81 -8.33 2.31
C PHE A 30 6.73 -7.26 2.43
N TYR A 31 7.13 -6.08 2.90
CA TYR A 31 6.24 -4.94 3.02
C TYR A 31 6.48 -3.96 1.87
N GLN A 32 5.39 -3.58 1.21
CA GLN A 32 5.36 -2.54 0.20
C GLN A 32 4.25 -1.56 0.53
N MET A 33 4.58 -0.27 0.55
CA MET A 33 3.64 0.81 0.78
C MET A 33 3.54 1.62 -0.51
N ILE A 34 2.33 1.78 -1.02
CA ILE A 34 2.06 2.51 -2.26
C ILE A 34 1.04 3.58 -1.95
N GLU A 35 1.39 4.82 -2.27
CA GLU A 35 0.47 5.95 -2.22
C GLU A 35 0.06 6.30 -3.64
N PHE A 36 -1.25 6.30 -3.89
CA PHE A 36 -1.81 6.52 -5.21
C PHE A 36 -3.12 7.30 -5.13
N LYS A 37 -3.42 8.04 -6.19
CA LYS A 37 -4.74 8.63 -6.44
C LYS A 37 -5.47 7.78 -7.46
N ALA A 38 -6.69 7.41 -7.16
CA ALA A 38 -7.52 6.64 -8.06
C ALA A 38 -9.00 6.92 -7.79
N GLU A 39 -9.83 6.68 -8.80
CA GLU A 39 -11.28 6.65 -8.63
C GLU A 39 -11.71 5.43 -7.78
N PRO A 40 -12.84 5.53 -7.05
CA PRO A 40 -13.31 4.44 -6.18
C PRO A 40 -13.51 3.09 -6.90
N GLU A 41 -13.93 3.11 -8.16
CA GLU A 41 -14.14 1.89 -8.95
C GLU A 41 -12.86 1.08 -9.18
N VAL A 42 -11.73 1.78 -9.28
CA VAL A 42 -10.42 1.15 -9.48
C VAL A 42 -9.98 0.42 -8.21
N ILE A 43 -10.29 0.98 -7.03
CA ILE A 43 -9.91 0.41 -5.73
C ILE A 43 -10.56 -0.96 -5.55
N ALA A 44 -11.87 -1.08 -5.79
CA ALA A 44 -12.58 -2.35 -5.64
C ALA A 44 -12.00 -3.46 -6.56
N LYS A 45 -11.63 -3.10 -7.80
CA LYS A 45 -10.99 -4.03 -8.75
C LYS A 45 -9.59 -4.46 -8.29
N VAL A 46 -8.84 -3.58 -7.63
CA VAL A 46 -7.50 -3.88 -7.12
C VAL A 46 -7.60 -4.77 -5.89
N GLU A 47 -8.49 -4.48 -4.94
CA GLU A 47 -8.68 -5.32 -3.75
C GLU A 47 -9.14 -6.73 -4.12
N LEU A 48 -10.01 -6.86 -5.13
CA LEU A 48 -10.40 -8.16 -5.66
C LEU A 48 -9.20 -8.94 -6.23
N GLN A 49 -8.30 -8.27 -6.93
CA GLN A 49 -7.07 -8.90 -7.45
C GLN A 49 -6.14 -9.31 -6.32
N MET A 50 -5.94 -8.45 -5.31
CA MET A 50 -5.09 -8.75 -4.14
C MET A 50 -5.63 -9.92 -3.33
N ARG A 51 -6.96 -10.06 -3.24
CA ARG A 51 -7.60 -11.21 -2.59
C ARG A 51 -7.46 -12.52 -3.37
N ARG A 52 -7.44 -12.44 -4.71
CA ARG A 52 -7.27 -13.61 -5.59
C ARG A 52 -5.82 -14.08 -5.68
N ASP A 53 -4.87 -13.18 -5.44
CA ASP A 53 -3.44 -13.52 -5.46
C ASP A 53 -3.01 -14.18 -4.14
N GLU A 54 -2.75 -15.48 -4.19
CA GLU A 54 -2.30 -16.27 -3.04
C GLU A 54 -0.91 -15.87 -2.52
N ARG A 55 -0.14 -15.10 -3.28
CA ARG A 55 1.16 -14.58 -2.85
C ARG A 55 1.01 -13.45 -1.83
N VAL A 56 -0.13 -12.77 -1.83
CA VAL A 56 -0.43 -11.66 -0.92
C VAL A 56 -1.00 -12.21 0.38
N LEU A 57 -0.22 -12.13 1.47
CA LEU A 57 -0.67 -12.58 2.79
C LEU A 57 -1.72 -11.66 3.40
N ARG A 58 -1.55 -10.35 3.22
CA ARG A 58 -2.41 -9.30 3.78
C ARG A 58 -2.24 -8.03 2.98
N TYR A 59 -3.35 -7.32 2.77
CA TYR A 59 -3.37 -5.97 2.23
C TYR A 59 -4.25 -5.08 3.12
N LEU A 60 -3.99 -3.79 3.09
CA LEU A 60 -4.81 -2.78 3.77
C LEU A 60 -4.83 -1.52 2.92
N THR A 61 -6.02 -1.12 2.49
CA THR A 61 -6.25 0.14 1.79
C THR A 61 -6.87 1.11 2.78
N VAL A 62 -6.27 2.30 2.93
CA VAL A 62 -6.81 3.37 3.78
C VAL A 62 -6.99 4.62 2.94
N LYS A 63 -8.13 5.29 3.11
CA LYS A 63 -8.38 6.59 2.50
C LYS A 63 -7.65 7.68 3.28
N ASN A 64 -6.78 8.42 2.62
CA ASN A 64 -6.14 9.59 3.23
C ASN A 64 -7.12 10.77 3.26
N GLU A 65 -7.53 11.17 4.46
CA GLU A 65 -8.27 12.42 4.67
C GLU A 65 -7.35 13.64 4.70
N LYS A 66 -7.92 14.85 4.85
CA LYS A 66 -7.19 16.13 4.78
C LYS A 66 -5.91 16.17 5.63
N TYR A 67 -5.99 15.75 6.90
CA TYR A 67 -4.83 15.79 7.81
C TYR A 67 -3.81 14.69 7.53
N ALA A 68 -4.28 13.50 7.12
CA ALA A 68 -3.42 12.38 6.78
C ALA A 68 -2.62 12.66 5.50
N ALA A 69 -3.24 13.28 4.49
CA ALA A 69 -2.58 13.70 3.26
C ALA A 69 -1.47 14.73 3.52
N ALA A 70 -1.75 15.76 4.32
CA ALA A 70 -0.77 16.78 4.69
C ALA A 70 0.41 16.18 5.49
N TYR A 71 0.15 15.19 6.35
CA TYR A 71 1.21 14.47 7.06
C TYR A 71 2.06 13.62 6.12
N ALA A 72 1.42 12.89 5.20
CA ALA A 72 2.10 12.07 4.20
C ALA A 72 3.04 12.92 3.33
N GLU A 73 2.57 14.08 2.85
CA GLU A 73 3.39 15.07 2.12
C GLU A 73 4.61 15.51 2.93
N LYS A 74 4.42 15.93 4.19
CA LYS A 74 5.54 16.31 5.07
C LYS A 74 6.55 15.18 5.25
N ARG A 75 6.08 13.95 5.44
CA ARG A 75 6.92 12.75 5.63
C ARG A 75 7.72 12.45 4.37
N ARG A 76 7.12 12.57 3.18
CA ARG A 76 7.81 12.38 1.90
C ARG A 76 8.91 13.43 1.69
N ASN A 77 8.59 14.70 1.88
CA ASN A 77 9.56 15.79 1.73
C ASN A 77 10.77 15.61 2.67
N LYS A 78 10.54 15.12 3.91
CA LYS A 78 11.63 14.81 4.85
C LYS A 78 12.52 13.64 4.41
N LYS A 79 12.00 12.72 3.60
CA LYS A 79 12.74 11.55 3.10
C LYS A 79 13.57 11.89 1.85
N GLU A 80 13.14 12.89 1.08
CA GLU A 80 13.82 13.37 -0.12
C GLU A 80 14.93 14.40 0.19
N ALA A 81 14.84 15.09 1.32
CA ALA A 81 15.88 15.95 1.89
C ALA A 81 16.95 15.14 2.64
#